data_AF-A0A432ESL3-F1
#
_entry.id   AF-A0A432ESL3-F1
#
_cell.length_a   1.000
_cell.length_b   1.000
_cell.length_c   1.000
_cell.angle_alpha   90.00
_cell.angle_beta   90.00
_cell.angle_gamma   90.00
#
_symmetry.space_group_name_H-M   'P 1'
#
loop_
_entity.id
_entity.type
_entity.pdbx_description
1 polymer ?
#
loop_
_entity_poly.entity_id
_entity_poly.type
_entity_poly.pdbx_seq_one_letter_code
_entity_poly.pdbx_strand_id
1 'polypeptide(L)'
;AQPAHDSPPPLCYSSVWLSMNVLILDHNTVIVEASEVNQIEQLDALGFNVLPVEFRDAYPFGGGLHCATGDVLREGNCEDYFPKQVPGTQI
;
A
#
# COMPACT_ATOMS: atom_id res chain seq x y z
N ALA A 1 3.38 6.48 7.17
CA ALA A 1 3.85 7.83 7.56
C ALA A 1 2.65 8.76 7.67
N GLN A 2 2.83 10.00 8.16
CA GLN A 2 1.77 11.02 8.02
C GLN A 2 1.50 11.24 6.52
N PRO A 3 0.24 11.29 6.04
CA PRO A 3 -0.06 11.60 4.64
C PRO A 3 0.61 12.90 4.22
N ALA A 4 1.08 12.99 2.97
CA ALA A 4 1.70 14.21 2.46
C ALA A 4 0.68 15.35 2.20
N HIS A 5 -0.61 15.02 2.22
CA HIS A 5 -1.71 15.93 1.90
C HIS A 5 -2.70 16.04 3.06
N ASP A 6 -3.17 17.25 3.31
CA ASP A 6 -4.13 17.54 4.38
C ASP A 6 -5.59 17.33 3.96
N SER A 7 -5.85 17.20 2.66
CA SER A 7 -7.19 16.96 2.11
C SER A 7 -7.16 15.97 0.94
N PRO A 8 -8.19 15.13 0.78
CA PRO A 8 -8.33 14.27 -0.39
C PRO A 8 -8.60 15.13 -1.65
N PRO A 9 -8.30 14.63 -2.86
CA PRO A 9 -8.62 15.33 -4.09
C PRO A 9 -10.14 15.51 -4.25
N PRO A 10 -10.60 16.50 -5.05
CA PRO A 10 -12.02 16.70 -5.30
C PRO A 10 -12.73 15.42 -5.76
N LEU A 11 -13.96 15.20 -5.30
CA LEU A 11 -14.78 14.02 -5.61
C LEU A 11 -14.23 12.68 -5.08
N CYS A 12 -13.14 12.68 -4.33
CA CYS A 12 -12.66 11.49 -3.63
C CYS A 12 -13.47 11.25 -2.35
N TYR A 13 -14.13 10.09 -2.30
CA TYR A 13 -14.91 9.64 -1.14
C TYR A 13 -14.07 8.87 -0.12
N SER A 14 -12.78 8.69 -0.39
CA SER A 14 -11.80 8.10 0.54
C SER A 14 -11.15 9.19 1.39
N SER A 15 -10.23 8.80 2.28
CA SER A 15 -9.48 9.74 3.12
C SER A 15 -8.08 10.01 2.56
N VAL A 16 -7.38 10.98 3.15
CA VAL A 16 -5.94 11.24 2.91
C VAL A 16 -5.06 10.02 3.21
N TRP A 17 -5.59 9.02 3.91
CA TRP A 17 -4.90 7.76 4.16
C TRP A 17 -4.82 6.84 2.94
N LEU A 18 -5.32 7.24 1.77
CA LEU A 18 -4.95 6.58 0.51
C LEU A 18 -3.43 6.56 0.27
N SER A 19 -2.67 7.41 0.97
CA SER A 19 -1.22 7.33 1.09
C SER A 19 -0.68 5.94 1.43
N MET A 20 -1.37 5.16 2.29
CA MET A 20 -0.95 3.80 2.65
C MET A 20 -1.46 2.73 1.68
N ASN A 21 -2.28 3.09 0.69
CA ASN A 21 -2.87 2.17 -0.27
C ASN A 21 -1.88 1.84 -1.41
N VAL A 22 -0.77 1.23 -1.03
CA VAL A 22 0.39 0.90 -1.88
C VAL A 22 0.20 -0.47 -2.55
N LEU A 23 0.98 -0.75 -3.59
CA LEU A 23 1.03 -2.08 -4.21
C LEU A 23 2.39 -2.74 -3.98
N ILE A 24 2.41 -3.88 -3.29
CA ILE A 24 3.62 -4.69 -3.09
C ILE A 24 3.83 -5.58 -4.33
N LEU A 25 4.95 -5.39 -5.01
CA LEU A 25 5.35 -6.24 -6.14
C LEU A 25 6.04 -7.53 -5.66
N ASP A 26 6.96 -7.38 -4.72
CA ASP A 26 7.69 -8.46 -4.07
C ASP A 26 8.08 -8.05 -2.64
N HIS A 27 8.78 -8.92 -1.90
CA HIS A 27 9.14 -8.64 -0.50
C HIS A 27 10.01 -7.39 -0.28
N ASN A 28 10.67 -6.89 -1.33
CA ASN A 28 11.57 -5.75 -1.28
C ASN A 28 11.07 -4.56 -2.12
N THR A 29 10.11 -4.74 -3.03
CA THR A 29 9.68 -3.69 -3.97
C THR A 29 8.23 -3.28 -3.76
N VAL A 30 8.00 -1.98 -3.62
CA VAL A 30 6.67 -1.37 -3.39
C VAL A 30 6.41 -0.22 -4.34
N ILE A 31 5.21 -0.14 -4.89
CA ILE A 31 4.72 0.99 -5.69
C ILE A 31 3.92 1.91 -4.78
N VAL A 32 4.26 3.19 -4.78
CA VAL A 32 3.63 4.24 -3.96
C VAL A 32 3.18 5.38 -4.87
N GLU A 33 2.10 6.07 -4.49
CA GLU A 33 1.69 7.27 -5.21
C GLU A 33 2.79 8.36 -5.08
N ALA A 34 3.18 8.95 -6.21
CA ALA A 34 4.38 9.78 -6.31
C ALA A 34 4.36 11.04 -5.41
N SER A 35 3.19 11.61 -5.15
CA SER A 35 3.05 12.80 -4.31
C SER A 35 3.05 12.49 -2.80
N GLU A 36 2.99 11.22 -2.39
CA GLU A 36 3.00 10.78 -0.98
C GLU A 36 4.43 10.66 -0.43
N VAL A 37 5.18 11.77 -0.48
CA VAL A 37 6.64 11.83 -0.18
C VAL A 37 7.00 11.27 1.18
N ASN A 38 6.19 11.52 2.21
CA ASN A 38 6.43 11.00 3.56
C ASN A 38 6.35 9.46 3.61
N GLN A 39 5.46 8.87 2.80
CA GLN A 39 5.31 7.42 2.72
C GLN A 39 6.48 6.79 1.94
N ILE A 40 6.93 7.46 0.88
CA ILE A 40 8.11 7.09 0.10
C ILE A 40 9.35 7.08 1.01
N GLU A 41 9.62 8.17 1.72
CA GLU A 41 10.76 8.28 2.65
C GLU A 41 10.71 7.22 3.76
N GLN A 42 9.53 6.95 4.32
CA GLN A 42 9.39 5.91 5.34
C GLN A 42 9.72 4.52 4.80
N LEU A 43 9.23 4.17 3.61
CA LEU A 43 9.44 2.85 3.02
C LEU A 43 10.90 2.67 2.55
N ASP A 44 11.52 3.71 2.00
CA ASP A 44 12.94 3.73 1.67
C ASP A 44 13.81 3.52 2.92
N ALA A 45 13.51 4.23 4.02
CA ALA A 45 14.20 4.06 5.30
C ALA A 45 14.02 2.66 5.92
N LEU A 46 12.93 1.97 5.58
CA LEU A 46 12.67 0.57 5.97
C LEU A 46 13.35 -0.45 5.05
N GLY A 47 14.04 0.00 4.00
CA GLY A 47 14.82 -0.84 3.08
C GLY A 47 14.05 -1.34 1.86
N PHE A 48 12.87 -0.78 1.56
CA PHE A 48 12.16 -1.09 0.33
C PHE A 48 12.74 -0.34 -0.87
N ASN A 49 12.76 -0.99 -2.03
CA ASN A 49 12.86 -0.35 -3.33
C ASN A 49 11.51 0.29 -3.67
N VAL A 50 11.42 1.62 -3.52
CA VAL A 50 10.17 2.36 -3.73
C VAL A 50 10.06 2.84 -5.18
N LEU A 51 8.98 2.45 -5.85
CA LEU A 51 8.64 2.86 -7.21
C LEU A 51 7.51 3.91 -7.17
N PRO A 52 7.80 5.21 -7.35
CA PRO A 52 6.77 6.23 -7.38
C PRO A 52 5.98 6.19 -8.69
N VAL A 53 4.66 6.32 -8.61
CA VAL A 53 3.75 6.43 -9.77
C VAL A 53 2.77 7.57 -9.56
N GLU A 54 2.66 8.46 -10.55
CA GLU A 54 1.65 9.52 -10.58
C GLU A 54 0.26 8.90 -10.69
N PHE A 55 -0.44 8.78 -9.55
CA PHE A 55 -1.74 8.08 -9.47
C PHE A 55 -2.81 8.90 -8.76
N ARG A 56 -2.48 10.10 -8.27
CA ARG A 56 -3.40 10.93 -7.49
C ARG A 56 -4.71 11.26 -8.22
N ASP A 57 -4.66 11.44 -9.53
CA ASP A 57 -5.84 11.75 -10.35
C ASP A 57 -6.85 10.59 -10.42
N ALA A 58 -6.44 9.37 -10.05
CA ALA A 58 -7.33 8.21 -9.98
C ALA A 58 -8.04 8.08 -8.61
N TYR A 59 -7.56 8.76 -7.56
CA TYR A 59 -8.16 8.70 -6.22
C TYR A 59 -9.65 9.07 -6.17
N PRO A 60 -10.17 10.03 -6.97
CA PRO A 60 -11.60 10.32 -7.02
C PRO A 60 -12.49 9.12 -7.38
N PHE A 61 -11.94 8.10 -8.05
CA PHE A 61 -12.65 6.87 -8.39
C PHE A 61 -12.69 5.84 -7.24
N GLY A 62 -12.27 6.24 -6.03
CA GLY A 62 -12.56 5.51 -4.79
C GLY A 62 -11.45 4.59 -4.29
N GLY A 63 -10.20 4.76 -4.74
CA GLY A 63 -9.11 3.91 -4.31
C GLY A 63 -7.72 4.38 -4.73
N GLY A 64 -6.70 3.82 -4.08
CA GLY A 64 -5.31 3.95 -4.48
C GLY A 64 -4.85 2.75 -5.32
N LEU A 65 -3.54 2.46 -5.29
CA LEU A 65 -2.92 1.43 -6.13
C LEU A 65 -3.46 0.03 -5.82
N HIS A 66 -3.56 -0.35 -4.53
CA HIS A 66 -4.07 -1.66 -4.14
C HIS A 66 -5.53 -1.84 -4.60
N CYS A 67 -6.37 -0.83 -4.37
CA CYS A 67 -7.77 -0.86 -4.77
C CYS A 67 -7.99 -0.95 -6.29
N ALA A 68 -7.05 -0.42 -7.08
CA ALA A 68 -7.12 -0.42 -8.54
C ALA A 68 -6.59 -1.71 -9.18
N THR A 69 -6.10 -2.67 -8.39
CA THR A 69 -5.49 -3.91 -8.88
C THR A 69 -6.14 -5.15 -8.26
N GLY A 70 -6.02 -6.27 -8.98
CA GLY A 70 -6.34 -7.60 -8.47
C GLY A 70 -5.19 -8.55 -8.82
N ASP A 71 -4.44 -8.97 -7.81
CA ASP A 71 -3.28 -9.85 -7.95
C ASP A 71 -3.72 -11.31 -8.20
N VAL A 72 -3.88 -11.64 -9.48
CA VAL A 72 -4.36 -12.97 -9.91
C VAL A 72 -3.33 -14.10 -9.74
N LEU A 73 -2.05 -13.75 -9.67
CA LEU A 73 -0.94 -14.70 -9.54
C LEU A 73 0.21 -14.04 -8.79
N ARG A 74 0.74 -14.75 -7.79
CA ARG A 74 2.03 -14.48 -7.14
C ARG A 74 2.80 -15.79 -7.03
N GLU A 75 4.10 -15.75 -7.29
CA GLU A 75 4.96 -16.91 -7.11
C GLU A 75 5.18 -17.17 -5.61
N GLY A 76 4.96 -18.42 -5.17
CA GLY A 76 5.11 -18.81 -3.77
C GLY A 76 4.34 -20.07 -3.43
N ASN A 77 4.43 -20.47 -2.16
CA ASN A 77 3.68 -21.59 -1.59
C ASN A 77 2.66 -21.07 -0.56
N CYS A 78 1.72 -21.93 -0.16
CA CYS A 78 0.86 -21.65 0.99
C CYS A 78 1.66 -21.84 2.27
N GLU A 79 1.98 -20.74 2.96
CA GLU A 79 2.81 -20.74 4.17
C GLU A 79 2.04 -20.16 5.37
N ASP A 80 2.27 -20.73 6.56
CA ASP A 80 1.79 -20.18 7.82
C ASP A 80 2.83 -19.22 8.39
N TYR A 81 2.53 -17.92 8.31
CA TYR A 81 3.39 -16.85 8.83
C TYR A 81 3.25 -16.65 10.35
N PHE A 82 2.29 -17.29 11.01
CA PHE A 82 2.06 -17.21 12.46
C PHE A 82 1.87 -18.60 13.11
N PRO A 83 2.86 -19.52 13.01
CA PRO A 83 2.72 -20.91 13.47
C PRO A 83 2.68 -21.08 14.99
N LYS A 84 3.02 -20.02 15.74
CA LYS A 84 3.00 -20.01 17.21
C LYS A 84 1.81 -19.21 17.69
N GLN A 85 0.73 -19.90 18.01
CA GLN A 85 -0.53 -19.29 18.42
C GLN A 85 -0.84 -19.57 19.89
N VAL A 86 -1.65 -18.71 20.50
CA VAL A 86 -2.15 -18.92 21.86
C VAL A 86 -3.08 -20.15 21.86
N PRO A 87 -2.99 -21.06 22.85
CA PRO A 87 -3.90 -22.21 22.91
C PRO A 87 -5.36 -21.78 22.87
N GLY A 88 -6.15 -22.36 21.94
CA GLY A 88 -7.57 -22.05 21.76
C GLY A 88 -7.88 -20.95 20.74
N THR A 89 -6.86 -20.38 20.09
CA THR A 89 -7.03 -19.40 18.99
C THR A 89 -6.66 -19.96 17.61
N GLN A 90 -6.40 -21.28 17.52
CA GLN A 90 -6.12 -21.93 16.26
C GLN A 90 -7.36 -21.97 15.36
N ILE A 91 -7.20 -21.52 14.12
CA ILE A 91 -8.23 -21.53 13.06
C ILE A 91 -8.09 -22.83 12.26
#